data_AF-A0A966WI98-F1
#
_entry.id   AF-A0A966WI98-F1
#
_cell.length_a   1.000
_cell.length_b   1.000
_cell.length_c   1.000
_cell.angle_alpha   90.00
_cell.angle_beta   90.00
_cell.angle_gamma   90.00
#
_symmetry.space_group_name_H-M   'P 1'
#
loop_
_entity.id
_entity.type
_entity.pdbx_description
1 polymer ?
#
loop_
_entity_poly.entity_id
_entity_poly.type
_entity_poly.pdbx_seq_one_letter_code
_entity_poly.pdbx_strand_id
1 'polypeptide(L)'
;MPTYEFVNTKTNQIEEHIMSISAYDQFKADNPHLERYYSDAPTFSYSGTGDLSGKKTDGGWKETLQKIAEQNPRSPLADQVLRKDTKRIKTDQVLEKHRKKQAAQARGK
;
A
#
# COMPACT_ATOMS: atom_id res chain seq x y z
N MET A 1 31.84 10.66 -7.69
CA MET A 1 31.51 10.84 -9.12
C MET A 1 30.14 10.22 -9.35
N PRO A 2 29.14 10.99 -9.80
CA PRO A 2 27.81 10.46 -10.10
C PRO A 2 27.82 9.49 -11.30
N THR A 3 26.95 8.48 -11.25
CA THR A 3 26.69 7.54 -12.36
C THR A 3 25.47 8.00 -13.13
N TYR A 4 25.60 8.03 -14.45
CA TYR A 4 24.58 8.50 -15.36
C TYR A 4 24.19 7.38 -16.33
N GLU A 5 22.93 6.97 -16.32
CA GLU A 5 22.34 6.10 -17.34
C GLU A 5 21.92 6.88 -18.61
N PHE A 6 22.24 6.33 -19.78
CA PHE A 6 21.80 6.85 -21.07
C PHE A 6 21.24 5.73 -21.94
N VAL A 7 20.25 6.04 -22.77
CA VAL A 7 19.73 5.14 -23.79
C VAL A 7 20.31 5.51 -25.14
N ASN A 8 20.93 4.55 -25.81
CA ASN A 8 21.44 4.72 -27.16
C ASN A 8 20.29 4.58 -28.15
N THR A 9 19.90 5.67 -28.82
CA THR A 9 18.78 5.71 -29.77
C THR A 9 18.95 4.78 -30.98
N LYS A 10 20.18 4.34 -31.27
CA LYS A 10 20.48 3.45 -32.41
C LYS A 10 20.35 1.97 -32.06
N THR A 11 20.73 1.59 -30.84
CA THR A 11 20.77 0.18 -30.40
C THR A 11 19.71 -0.14 -29.34
N ASN A 12 19.04 0.88 -28.81
CA ASN A 12 18.12 0.81 -27.66
C ASN A 12 18.73 0.14 -26.42
N GLN A 13 20.06 0.22 -26.27
CA GLN A 13 20.77 -0.31 -25.12
C GLN A 13 20.99 0.79 -24.08
N ILE A 14 20.95 0.41 -22.80
CA ILE A 14 21.22 1.29 -21.67
C ILE A 14 22.71 1.21 -21.37
N GLU A 15 23.38 2.35 -21.35
CA GLU A 15 24.79 2.48 -21.02
C GLU A 15 24.96 3.32 -19.75
N GLU A 16 25.81 2.83 -18.84
CA GLU A 16 26.14 3.51 -17.59
C GLU A 16 27.49 4.23 -17.72
N HIS A 17 27.48 5.54 -17.54
CA HIS A 17 28.69 6.36 -17.62
C HIS A 17 28.93 7.10 -16.30
N ILE A 18 30.13 6.96 -15.74
CA ILE A 18 30.55 7.63 -14.51
C ILE A 18 31.26 8.93 -14.90
N MET A 19 30.66 10.08 -14.63
CA MET A 19 31.25 11.39 -14.98
C MET A 19 30.94 12.46 -13.92
N SER A 20 31.63 13.60 -13.99
CA SER A 20 31.28 14.76 -13.17
C SER A 20 30.17 15.57 -13.85
N ILE A 21 29.40 16.31 -13.04
CA ILE A 21 28.35 17.20 -13.57
C ILE A 21 28.89 18.23 -14.56
N SER A 22 30.13 18.68 -14.39
CA SER A 22 30.80 19.64 -15.28
C SER A 22 31.09 19.08 -16.68
N ALA A 23 31.30 17.76 -16.79
CA ALA A 23 31.57 17.09 -18.06
C ALA A 23 30.28 16.62 -18.76
N TYR A 24 29.15 16.62 -18.06
CA TYR A 24 27.86 16.13 -18.55
C TYR A 24 27.38 16.90 -19.79
N ASP A 25 27.49 18.23 -19.77
CA ASP A 25 27.02 19.07 -20.87
C ASP A 25 27.84 18.86 -22.14
N GLN A 26 29.16 18.68 -22.01
CA GLN A 26 30.05 18.36 -23.13
C GLN A 26 29.77 16.96 -23.69
N PHE A 27 29.62 15.97 -22.81
CA PHE A 27 29.32 14.59 -23.19
C PHE A 27 28.02 14.46 -24.00
N LYS A 28 26.97 15.22 -23.62
CA LYS A 28 25.70 15.26 -24.33
C LYS A 28 25.81 15.94 -25.70
N ALA A 29 26.65 16.98 -25.82
CA ALA A 29 26.90 17.65 -27.09
C ALA A 29 27.66 16.74 -28.09
N ASP A 30 28.65 16.01 -27.58
CA ASP A 30 29.49 15.13 -28.41
C ASP A 30 28.75 13.84 -28.83
N ASN A 31 27.75 13.41 -28.05
CA ASN A 31 27.01 12.17 -28.28
C ASN A 31 25.50 12.43 -28.46
N PRO A 32 25.06 13.01 -29.59
CA PRO A 32 23.65 13.31 -29.83
C PRO A 32 22.76 12.07 -29.97
N HIS A 33 23.35 10.88 -30.05
CA HIS A 33 22.66 9.60 -30.14
C HIS A 33 22.34 9.00 -28.75
N LEU A 34 22.87 9.59 -27.67
CA LEU A 34 22.64 9.17 -26.29
C LEU A 34 21.61 10.10 -25.64
N GLU A 35 20.46 9.55 -25.27
CA GLU A 35 19.43 10.29 -24.53
C GLU A 35 19.49 9.95 -23.05
N ARG A 36 19.15 10.92 -22.20
CA ARG A 36 19.18 10.72 -20.75
C ARG A 36 18.08 9.74 -20.37
N TYR A 37 18.47 8.59 -19.83
CA TYR A 37 17.53 7.59 -19.32
C TYR A 37 17.44 7.73 -17.81
N TYR A 38 16.21 7.71 -17.30
CA TYR A 38 15.94 7.58 -15.87
C TYR A 38 15.38 6.18 -15.69
N SER A 39 16.17 5.26 -15.14
CA SER A 39 15.62 3.99 -14.67
C SER A 39 14.42 4.27 -13.76
N ASP A 40 13.38 3.44 -13.91
CA ASP A 40 12.23 3.50 -13.03
C ASP A 40 12.75 3.42 -11.59
N ALA A 41 12.23 4.28 -10.72
CA ALA A 41 12.70 4.36 -9.35
C ALA A 41 12.63 2.94 -8.76
N PRO A 42 13.65 2.47 -8.01
CA PRO A 42 13.58 1.18 -7.35
C PRO A 42 12.25 1.14 -6.65
N THR A 43 11.43 0.13 -6.95
CA THR A 43 10.15 -0.04 -6.27
C THR A 43 10.49 -0.23 -4.81
N PHE A 44 10.50 0.86 -4.04
CA PHE A 44 10.66 0.82 -2.61
C PHE A 44 9.34 0.24 -2.15
N SER A 45 9.23 -1.08 -2.19
CA SER A 45 8.17 -1.82 -1.56
C SER A 45 8.35 -1.51 -0.08
N TYR A 46 7.71 -0.43 0.37
CA TYR A 46 7.32 -0.26 1.75
C TYR A 46 6.19 -1.27 2.05
N SER A 47 6.44 -2.55 1.72
CA SER A 47 5.79 -3.68 2.34
C SER A 47 6.53 -3.93 3.65
N GLY A 48 6.51 -2.94 4.53
CA GLY A 48 6.55 -3.26 5.95
C GLY A 48 5.31 -4.10 6.18
N THR A 49 5.48 -5.43 6.27
CA THR A 49 4.43 -6.39 6.58
C THR A 49 3.74 -5.92 7.86
N GLY A 50 2.60 -5.30 7.66
CA GLY A 50 1.96 -4.49 8.65
C GLY A 50 0.64 -4.07 8.06
N ASP A 51 -0.32 -5.00 8.12
CA ASP A 51 -1.67 -4.68 8.55
C ASP A 51 -1.65 -3.43 9.44
N LEU A 52 -2.70 -2.61 9.42
CA LEU A 52 -2.88 -1.35 10.16
C LEU A 52 -2.21 -1.23 11.58
N SER A 53 -1.85 -2.33 12.22
CA SER A 53 -0.87 -2.51 13.31
C SER A 53 0.59 -2.04 13.09
N GLY A 54 1.11 -1.94 11.86
CA GLY A 54 2.54 -1.70 11.58
C GLY A 54 2.96 -0.24 11.43
N LYS A 55 2.01 0.66 11.13
CA LYS A 55 2.24 2.09 11.29
C LYS A 55 2.10 2.38 12.77
N LYS A 56 3.12 2.99 13.38
CA LYS A 56 2.98 3.57 14.74
C LYS A 56 1.97 4.71 14.66
N THR A 57 0.69 4.38 14.59
CA THR A 57 -0.37 5.36 14.65
C THR A 57 -0.36 5.95 16.05
N ASP A 58 -0.55 7.26 16.13
CA ASP A 58 -0.56 7.99 17.39
C ASP A 58 -1.60 7.39 18.38
N GLY A 59 -1.31 7.49 19.68
CA GLY A 59 -2.18 6.99 20.74
C GLY A 59 -3.58 7.61 20.67
N GLY A 60 -3.65 8.92 20.42
CA GLY A 60 -4.93 9.63 20.28
C GLY A 60 -5.77 9.10 19.11
N TRP A 61 -5.14 8.75 17.98
CA TRP A 61 -5.84 8.15 16.85
C TRP A 61 -6.46 6.80 17.23
N LYS A 62 -5.72 5.94 17.94
CA LYS A 62 -6.23 4.63 18.38
C LYS A 62 -7.42 4.77 19.34
N GLU A 63 -7.38 5.73 20.25
CA GLU A 63 -8.49 5.99 21.19
C GLU A 63 -9.76 6.43 20.46
N THR A 64 -9.65 7.31 19.45
CA THR A 64 -10.82 7.72 18.66
C THR A 64 -11.42 6.55 17.90
N LEU A 65 -10.60 5.70 17.29
CA LEU A 65 -11.06 4.49 16.62
C LEU A 65 -11.71 3.51 17.59
N GLN A 66 -11.16 3.34 18.80
CA GLN A 66 -11.77 2.53 19.85
C GLN A 66 -13.15 3.06 20.23
N LYS A 67 -13.31 4.36 20.47
CA LYS A 67 -14.60 4.97 20.80
C LYS A 67 -15.65 4.77 19.69
N ILE A 68 -15.26 4.99 18.44
CA ILE A 68 -16.15 4.80 17.28
C ILE A 68 -16.55 3.33 17.16
N ALA A 69 -15.59 2.43 17.34
CA ALA A 69 -15.81 0.98 17.28
C ALA A 69 -16.73 0.50 18.42
N GLU A 70 -16.58 1.03 19.64
CA GLU A 70 -17.42 0.71 20.80
C GLU A 70 -18.87 1.14 20.58
N GLN A 71 -19.08 2.32 20.00
CA GLN A 71 -20.41 2.80 19.62
C GLN A 71 -21.02 1.98 18.47
N ASN A 72 -20.19 1.46 17.56
CA ASN A 72 -20.63 0.72 16.38
C ASN A 72 -20.06 -0.72 16.36
N PRO A 73 -20.48 -1.59 17.28
CA PRO A 73 -19.86 -2.89 17.50
C PRO A 73 -20.09 -3.91 16.36
N ARG A 74 -20.93 -3.60 15.37
CA ARG A 74 -21.16 -4.49 14.21
C ARG A 74 -20.64 -3.90 12.90
N SER A 75 -19.82 -2.86 12.98
CA SER A 75 -19.16 -2.27 11.83
C SER A 75 -17.90 -3.06 11.44
N PRO A 76 -17.46 -3.02 10.17
CA PRO A 76 -16.19 -3.62 9.75
C PRO A 76 -14.98 -3.08 10.52
N LEU A 77 -15.02 -1.82 10.95
CA LEU A 77 -13.99 -1.20 11.78
C LEU A 77 -13.90 -1.86 13.16
N ALA A 78 -15.04 -2.15 13.78
CA ALA A 78 -15.09 -2.80 15.08
C ALA A 78 -14.44 -4.19 15.06
N ASP A 79 -14.51 -4.90 13.94
CA ASP A 79 -13.88 -6.22 13.80
C ASP A 79 -12.35 -6.15 13.81
N GLN A 80 -11.77 -5.02 13.39
CA GLN A 80 -10.32 -4.81 13.34
C GLN A 80 -9.77 -4.20 14.64
N VAL A 81 -10.55 -3.34 15.31
CA VAL A 81 -10.11 -2.56 16.47
C VAL A 81 -10.49 -3.20 17.81
N LEU A 82 -11.66 -3.84 17.90
CA LEU A 82 -12.15 -4.38 19.16
C LEU A 82 -11.82 -5.86 19.32
N ARG A 83 -11.41 -6.23 20.53
CA ARG A 83 -11.39 -7.63 20.96
C ARG A 83 -12.82 -8.10 21.22
N LYS A 84 -13.24 -9.17 20.54
CA LYS A 84 -14.56 -9.78 20.75
C LYS A 84 -14.52 -10.70 21.97
N ASP A 85 -15.42 -10.47 22.93
CA ASP A 85 -15.66 -11.41 24.04
C ASP A 85 -16.47 -12.64 23.57
N THR A 86 -16.35 -13.76 24.26
CA THR A 86 -17.04 -15.02 23.98
C THR A 86 -18.56 -14.83 23.89
N LYS A 87 -19.15 -14.03 24.78
CA LYS A 87 -20.60 -13.74 24.77
C LYS A 87 -21.05 -13.02 23.49
N ARG A 88 -20.22 -12.08 23.01
CA ARG A 88 -20.47 -11.33 21.77
C ARG A 88 -20.37 -12.25 20.56
N ILE A 89 -19.33 -13.09 20.50
CA ILE A 89 -19.15 -14.07 19.44
C ILE A 89 -20.38 -14.98 19.33
N LYS A 90 -20.90 -15.50 20.45
CA LYS A 90 -22.09 -16.35 20.44
C LYS A 90 -23.35 -15.59 19.98
N THR A 91 -23.51 -14.35 20.42
CA THR A 91 -24.63 -13.50 19.97
C THR A 91 -24.58 -13.27 18.46
N ASP A 92 -23.40 -12.95 17.92
CA ASP A 92 -23.24 -12.70 16.48
C ASP A 92 -23.48 -13.97 15.65
N GLN A 93 -23.04 -15.15 16.13
CA GLN A 93 -23.34 -16.44 15.51
C GLN A 93 -24.85 -16.71 15.42
N VAL A 94 -25.59 -16.41 16.48
CA VAL A 94 -27.05 -16.56 16.51
C VAL A 94 -27.72 -15.60 15.52
N LEU A 95 -27.32 -14.32 15.52
CA LEU A 95 -27.85 -13.33 14.58
C LEU A 95 -27.59 -13.73 13.13
N GLU A 96 -26.39 -14.21 12.81
CA GLU A 96 -26.05 -14.69 11.48
C GLU A 96 -26.92 -15.88 11.05
N LYS A 97 -27.15 -16.84 11.95
CA LYS A 97 -28.05 -17.98 11.71
C LYS A 97 -29.47 -17.49 11.37
N HIS A 98 -30.00 -16.52 12.12
CA HIS A 98 -31.33 -15.99 11.87
C HIS A 98 -31.40 -15.17 10.57
N ARG A 99 -30.37 -14.35 10.28
CA ARG A 99 -30.26 -13.61 9.01
C ARG A 99 -30.26 -14.54 7.80
N LYS A 100 -29.49 -15.64 7.84
CA LYS A 100 -29.46 -16.66 6.77
C LYS A 100 -30.83 -17.33 6.59
N LYS A 101 -31.51 -17.68 7.68
CA LYS A 101 -32.86 -18.24 7.62
C LYS A 101 -33.87 -17.28 7.00
N GLN A 102 -33.85 -16.01 7.39
CA GLN A 102 -34.72 -14.98 6.80
C GLN A 102 -34.44 -14.77 5.32
N ALA A 103 -33.16 -14.71 4.93
CA ALA A 103 -32.77 -14.58 3.52
C ALA A 103 -33.23 -15.79 2.68
N ALA A 104 -33.12 -17.00 3.21
CA ALA A 104 -33.60 -18.22 2.55
C ALA A 104 -35.14 -18.21 2.40
N GLN A 105 -35.86 -17.77 3.43
CA GLN A 105 -37.33 -17.62 3.38
C GLN A 105 -37.77 -16.55 2.37
N ALA A 106 -37.03 -15.43 2.28
CA ALA A 106 -37.31 -14.37 1.33
C ALA A 106 -37.03 -14.78 -0.14
N ARG A 107 -36.07 -15.68 -0.37
CA ARG A 107 -35.74 -16.22 -1.71
C ARG A 107 -36.68 -17.34 -2.18
N GLY A 108 -37.38 -17.99 -1.24
CA GLY A 108 -38.37 -19.03 -1.53
C GLY A 108 -39.80 -18.51 -1.70
N LYS A 109 -40.00 -17.19 -1.63
CA LYS A 109 -41.22 -16.49 -2.04
C LYS A 109 -40.96 -15.81 -3.38
#